data_AF-A0A353NII5-F1
#
_entry.id   AF-A0A353NII5-F1
#
_cell.length_a   1.000
_cell.length_b   1.000
_cell.length_c   1.000
_cell.angle_alpha   90.00
_cell.angle_beta   90.00
_cell.angle_gamma   90.00
#
_symmetry.space_group_name_H-M   'P 1'
#
loop_
_entity.id
_entity.type
_entity.pdbx_description
1 polymer ?
#
loop_
_entity_poly.entity_id
_entity_poly.type
_entity_poly.pdbx_seq_one_letter_code
_entity_poly.pdbx_strand_id
1 'polypeptide(L)'
;MPAAVYARPLELYPGLQLSPEALEEELQLAGYRHEDKENSAGSYARKGQTIRLVTREFHFLSGFEPSRHVGVSFANGEVASVTDLENG
;
A
#
# COMPACT_ATOMS: atom_id res chain seq x y z
N MET A 1 13.62 25.30 -6.79
CA MET A 1 13.79 23.86 -6.49
C MET A 1 12.43 23.34 -6.06
N PRO A 2 11.81 22.36 -6.74
CA PRO A 2 10.52 21.84 -6.30
C PRO A 2 10.75 20.95 -5.07
N ALA A 3 10.07 21.26 -3.97
CA ALA A 3 10.00 20.35 -2.85
C ALA A 3 9.13 19.16 -3.29
N ALA A 4 9.75 17.98 -3.47
CA ALA A 4 8.99 16.75 -3.42
C ALA A 4 8.53 16.61 -1.97
N VAL A 5 7.27 16.93 -1.69
CA VAL A 5 6.65 16.57 -0.41
C VAL A 5 6.57 15.05 -0.42
N TYR A 6 7.59 14.39 0.14
CA TYR A 6 7.51 12.97 0.41
C TYR A 6 6.42 12.80 1.46
N ALA A 7 5.27 12.25 1.05
CA ALA A 7 4.32 11.71 2.02
C ALA A 7 5.10 10.72 2.88
N ARG A 8 4.89 10.76 4.20
CA ARG A 8 5.57 9.86 5.14
C ARG A 8 5.35 8.43 4.64
N PRO A 9 6.42 7.62 4.44
CA PRO A 9 6.25 6.24 4.00
C PRO A 9 5.36 5.53 5.04
N LEU A 10 4.25 4.98 4.56
CA LEU A 10 3.34 4.22 5.41
C LEU A 10 3.95 2.83 5.61
N GLU A 11 4.61 2.65 6.75
CA GLU A 11 5.16 1.35 7.14
C GLU A 11 4.02 0.44 7.62
N LEU A 12 3.78 -0.66 6.90
CA LEU A 12 2.79 -1.67 7.26
C LEU A 12 3.50 -2.89 7.84
N TYR A 13 3.09 -3.30 9.03
CA TYR A 13 3.60 -4.48 9.72
C TYR A 13 2.50 -5.15 10.54
N PRO A 14 2.55 -6.48 10.74
CA PRO A 14 1.58 -7.19 11.59
C PRO A 14 1.53 -6.63 13.01
N GLY A 15 0.31 -6.50 13.56
CA GLY A 15 0.05 -5.89 14.87
C GLY A 15 -0.06 -4.37 14.87
N LEU A 16 0.08 -3.72 13.71
CA LEU A 16 -0.22 -2.29 13.59
C LEU A 16 -1.73 -2.06 13.75
N GLN A 17 -2.10 -1.18 14.67
CA GLN A 17 -3.49 -0.80 14.93
C GLN A 17 -4.00 0.09 13.80
N LEU A 18 -4.51 -0.54 12.75
CA LEU A 18 -4.97 0.09 11.52
C LEU A 18 -6.12 -0.74 10.97
N SER A 19 -7.25 -0.08 10.70
CA SER A 19 -8.38 -0.73 10.04
C SER A 19 -8.22 -0.67 8.52
N PRO A 20 -8.88 -1.57 7.76
CA PRO A 20 -8.87 -1.50 6.31
C PRO A 20 -9.44 -0.17 5.78
N GLU A 21 -10.42 0.42 6.46
CA GLU A 21 -10.97 1.74 6.11
C GLU A 21 -9.91 2.85 6.26
N ALA A 22 -9.18 2.84 7.38
CA ALA A 22 -8.12 3.82 7.62
C ALA A 22 -6.99 3.68 6.59
N LEU A 23 -6.58 2.44 6.25
CA LEU A 23 -5.60 2.25 5.18
C LEU A 23 -6.11 2.77 3.84
N GLU A 24 -7.38 2.51 3.53
CA GLU A 24 -8.00 2.98 2.29
C GLU A 24 -8.02 4.52 2.19
N GLU A 25 -8.33 5.23 3.28
CA GLU A 25 -8.26 6.68 3.35
C GLU A 25 -6.84 7.21 3.12
N GLU A 26 -5.83 6.62 3.77
CA GLU A 26 -4.42 6.98 3.58
C GLU A 26 -3.96 6.75 2.13
N LEU A 27 -4.38 5.65 1.50
CA LEU A 27 -4.10 5.36 0.09
C LEU A 27 -4.70 6.42 -0.83
N GLN A 28 -5.95 6.83 -0.59
CA GLN A 28 -6.61 7.90 -1.35
C GLN A 28 -5.90 9.24 -1.17
N LEU A 29 -5.50 9.59 0.05
CA LEU A 29 -4.73 10.81 0.34
C LEU A 29 -3.35 10.79 -0.34
N ALA A 30 -2.73 9.61 -0.43
CA ALA A 30 -1.50 9.39 -1.20
C ALA A 30 -1.71 9.34 -2.72
N GLY A 31 -2.95 9.48 -3.19
CA GLY A 31 -3.32 9.51 -4.61
C GLY A 31 -3.32 8.15 -5.29
N TYR A 32 -3.45 7.06 -4.53
CA TYR A 32 -3.72 5.74 -5.09
C TYR A 32 -5.18 5.67 -5.57
N ARG A 33 -5.43 4.87 -6.61
CA ARG A 33 -6.76 4.70 -7.19
C ARG A 33 -7.34 3.33 -6.83
N HIS A 34 -8.62 3.31 -6.46
CA HIS A 34 -9.35 2.05 -6.31
C HIS A 34 -9.66 1.47 -7.71
N GLU A 35 -9.24 0.24 -7.97
CA GLU A 35 -9.56 -0.52 -9.19
C GLU A 35 -10.10 -1.91 -8.82
N ASP A 36 -10.98 -2.50 -9.63
CA ASP A 36 -11.52 -3.85 -9.39
C ASP A 36 -10.44 -4.95 -9.46
N LYS A 37 -9.37 -4.66 -10.20
CA LYS A 37 -8.13 -5.45 -10.25
C LYS A 37 -6.96 -4.49 -10.19
N GLU A 38 -6.10 -4.70 -9.22
CA GLU A 38 -4.86 -3.95 -9.02
C GLU A 38 -3.81 -4.31 -10.10
N ASN A 39 -3.97 -3.76 -11.30
CA ASN A 39 -3.11 -4.07 -12.46
C ASN A 39 -2.06 -2.98 -12.74
N SER A 40 -2.19 -1.81 -12.11
CA SER A 40 -1.39 -0.63 -12.44
C SER A 40 -0.66 -0.10 -11.21
N ALA A 41 0.57 0.38 -11.37
CA ALA A 41 1.31 1.05 -10.29
C ALA A 41 0.50 2.22 -9.70
N GLY A 42 0.42 2.30 -8.38
CA GLY A 42 -0.41 3.29 -7.69
C GLY A 42 -1.91 2.96 -7.69
N SER A 43 -2.28 1.69 -7.86
CA SER A 43 -3.67 1.22 -7.70
C SER A 43 -3.80 0.30 -6.50
N TYR A 44 -5.03 0.16 -5.99
CA TYR A 44 -5.37 -0.80 -4.98
C TYR A 44 -6.77 -1.38 -5.22
N ALA A 45 -7.02 -2.57 -4.71
CA ALA A 45 -8.30 -3.23 -4.70
C ALA A 45 -8.60 -3.71 -3.27
N ARG A 46 -9.84 -3.51 -2.82
CA ARG A 46 -10.29 -3.94 -1.49
C ARG A 46 -11.32 -5.06 -1.61
N LYS A 47 -11.12 -6.12 -0.83
CA LYS A 47 -12.07 -7.23 -0.68
C LYS A 47 -12.27 -7.55 0.80
N GLY A 48 -13.26 -6.91 1.41
CA GLY A 48 -13.59 -7.09 2.83
C GLY A 48 -12.44 -6.62 3.74
N GLN A 49 -11.79 -7.58 4.41
CA GLN A 49 -10.66 -7.38 5.34
C GLN A 49 -9.30 -7.59 4.66
N THR A 50 -9.24 -7.53 3.32
CA THR A 50 -7.99 -7.65 2.58
C THR A 50 -7.90 -6.51 1.58
N ILE A 51 -6.76 -5.83 1.57
CA ILE A 51 -6.41 -4.81 0.59
C ILE A 51 -5.21 -5.32 -0.19
N ARG A 52 -5.29 -5.30 -1.50
CA ARG A 52 -4.15 -5.56 -2.39
C ARG A 52 -3.80 -4.27 -3.09
N LEU A 53 -2.53 -3.93 -3.16
CA LEU A 53 -2.06 -2.69 -3.76
C LEU A 53 -0.80 -2.95 -4.58
N VAL A 54 -0.65 -2.15 -5.63
CA VAL A 54 0.57 -2.13 -6.44
C VAL A 54 1.30 -0.84 -6.14
N THR A 55 2.46 -0.93 -5.49
CA THR A 55 3.25 0.26 -5.14
C THR A 55 3.76 0.95 -6.39
N ARG A 56 4.09 2.25 -6.27
CA ARG A 56 4.76 2.95 -7.37
C ARG A 56 6.24 2.60 -7.37
N GLU A 57 6.83 2.47 -8.55
CA GLU A 57 8.28 2.51 -8.66
C GLU A 57 8.79 3.83 -8.09
N PHE A 58 9.83 3.78 -7.28
CA PHE A 58 10.36 4.97 -6.63
C PHE A 58 11.87 5.02 -6.76
N HIS A 59 12.37 6.16 -7.24
CA HIS A 59 13.79 6.43 -7.33
C HIS A 59 14.21 7.19 -6.06
N PHE A 60 14.73 6.48 -5.07
CA PHE A 60 15.40 7.11 -3.94
C PHE A 60 16.79 7.61 -4.37
N LEU A 61 17.31 8.63 -3.69
CA LEU A 61 18.72 9.05 -3.83
C LEU A 61 19.71 7.91 -3.55
N SER A 62 19.29 6.92 -2.76
CA SER A 62 20.06 5.73 -2.37
C SER A 62 19.82 4.50 -3.24
N GLY A 63 18.86 4.53 -4.19
CA GLY A 63 18.57 3.37 -5.04
C GLY A 63 17.16 3.33 -5.63
N PHE A 64 16.94 2.37 -6.52
CA PHE A 64 15.65 2.10 -7.15
C PHE A 64 14.84 1.12 -6.32
N GLU A 65 13.61 1.47 -5.98
CA GLU A 65 12.62 0.54 -5.45
C GLU A 65 11.62 0.18 -6.55
N PRO A 66 11.63 -1.07 -7.05
CA PRO A 66 10.66 -1.49 -8.05
C PRO A 66 9.24 -1.46 -7.48
N SER A 67 8.27 -1.28 -8.37
CA SER A 67 6.87 -1.58 -8.09
C SER A 67 6.75 -2.99 -7.51
N ARG A 68 5.91 -3.17 -6.49
CA ARG A 68 5.61 -4.47 -5.87
C ARG A 68 4.11 -4.63 -5.69
N HIS A 69 3.65 -5.87 -5.83
CA HIS A 69 2.29 -6.24 -5.46
C HIS A 69 2.27 -6.65 -3.99
N VAL A 70 1.51 -5.93 -3.17
CA VAL A 70 1.42 -6.16 -1.72
C VAL A 70 0.00 -6.50 -1.34
N GLY A 71 -0.17 -7.60 -0.61
CA GLY A 71 -1.40 -7.99 0.05
C GLY A 71 -1.34 -7.70 1.54
N VAL A 72 -2.33 -6.96 2.04
CA VAL A 72 -2.50 -6.62 3.45
C VAL A 72 -3.79 -7.23 3.93
N SER A 73 -3.72 -8.05 4.98
CA SER A 73 -4.90 -8.61 5.63
C SER A 73 -5.09 -7.99 7.01
N PHE A 74 -6.34 -7.89 7.42
CA PHE A 74 -6.75 -7.28 8.68
C PHE A 74 -7.56 -8.26 9.52
N ALA A 75 -7.36 -8.21 10.84
CA ALA A 75 -8.16 -8.94 11.81
C ALA A 75 -8.24 -8.11 13.09
N ASN A 76 -9.36 -8.16 13.81
CA ASN A 76 -9.51 -7.50 15.12
C ASN A 76 -9.18 -5.99 15.16
N GLY A 77 -9.27 -5.29 14.02
CA GLY A 77 -8.92 -3.85 13.93
C GLY A 77 -7.42 -3.57 13.84
N GLU A 78 -6.61 -4.56 13.49
CA GLU A 78 -5.18 -4.45 13.26
C GLU A 78 -4.75 -5.17 11.97
N VAL A 79 -3.55 -4.84 11.49
CA VAL A 79 -2.90 -5.55 10.38
C VAL A 79 -2.56 -6.96 10.86
N ALA A 80 -3.15 -7.97 10.23
CA ALA A 80 -2.88 -9.37 10.52
C ALA A 80 -1.68 -9.91 9.73
N SER A 81 -1.54 -9.51 8.46
CA SER A 81 -0.40 -9.92 7.63
C SER A 81 -0.09 -8.90 6.53
N VAL A 82 1.17 -8.87 6.11
CA VAL A 82 1.63 -8.17 4.92
C VAL A 82 2.43 -9.17 4.09
N THR A 83 2.08 -9.33 2.81
CA THR A 83 2.66 -10.34 1.93
C THR A 83 2.97 -9.73 0.57
N ASP A 84 4.14 -10.05 0.02
CA ASP A 84 4.48 -9.75 -1.37
C ASP A 84 3.83 -10.82 -2.27
N LEU A 85 3.00 -10.39 -3.21
CA LEU A 85 2.21 -11.26 -4.09
C LEU A 85 2.96 -11.65 -5.37
N GLU A 86 4.09 -11.01 -5.69
CA GLU A 86 4.93 -11.39 -6.84
C GLU A 86 5.98 -12.45 -6.47
N ASN A 87 6.35 -12.54 -5.19
CA ASN A 87 7.35 -13.49 -4.68
C ASN A 87 6.75 -14.76 -4.04
N GLY A 88 5.55 -15.17 -4.47
CA GLY A 88 4.84 -16.37 -3.98
C GLY A 88 5.24 -17.69 -4.65
#